data_AF-A0A923C6V5-F1
#
_entry.id   AF-A0A923C6V5-F1
#
_cell.length_a   1.000
_cell.length_b   1.000
_cell.length_c   1.000
_cell.angle_alpha   90.00
_cell.angle_beta   90.00
_cell.angle_gamma   90.00
#
_symmetry.space_group_name_H-M   'P 1'
#
loop_
_entity.id
_entity.type
_entity.pdbx_description
1 polymer ?
#
loop_
_entity_poly.entity_id
_entity_poly.type
_entity_poly.pdbx_seq_one_letter_code
_entity_poly.pdbx_strand_id
1 'polypeptide(L)'
;MILGVIADDFTGATDVASMLVRAGMHTVQVLGVPEGGLPKADAVVIALKTRTVAPVDAVAQSLAALTALRAAGARQIYFKYCSTFDSTPQGNIGPVTDALMSALGTDFSIACPAFPENGRTVFRGHLFVGDALLSDSGMRNHPLTPMTDSNLVRVLQAQTPQAVGLLRHDVLDDGAPAVQDRIAHLRADGVKIAVADATSNTHLLTLADACADLPLLTAGSGVALGLPPAYAKRGWFTPNANAAELDRLQGPAAVVSGSCSEATNAQVAQWLATGRTGLQIDPLALHEGSQTAD
;
A
#
# COMPACT_ATOMS: atom_id res chain seq x y z
N MET A 1 17.04 8.53 6.35
CA MET A 1 15.68 8.15 5.91
C MET A 1 15.00 7.43 7.06
N ILE A 2 13.72 7.65 7.28
CA ILE A 2 12.97 7.01 8.37
C ILE A 2 12.26 5.78 7.83
N LEU A 3 11.47 5.96 6.76
CA LEU A 3 10.62 4.91 6.20
C LEU A 3 11.02 4.58 4.77
N GLY A 4 11.24 3.30 4.49
CA GLY A 4 11.36 2.78 3.13
C GLY A 4 10.12 1.98 2.76
N VAL A 5 9.42 2.38 1.70
CA VAL A 5 8.22 1.69 1.23
C VAL A 5 8.53 0.93 -0.05
N ILE A 6 8.11 -0.32 -0.12
CA ILE A 6 8.10 -1.16 -1.33
C ILE A 6 6.64 -1.36 -1.70
N ALA A 7 6.19 -0.84 -2.83
CA ALA A 7 4.81 -0.94 -3.28
C ALA A 7 4.68 -1.87 -4.49
N ASP A 8 3.65 -2.70 -4.49
CA ASP A 8 3.41 -3.73 -5.53
C ASP A 8 2.89 -3.19 -6.88
N ASP A 9 2.45 -1.93 -6.89
CA ASP A 9 1.98 -1.19 -8.06
C ASP A 9 2.33 0.31 -7.98
N PHE A 10 2.07 1.04 -9.07
CA PHE A 10 2.31 2.47 -9.14
C PHE A 10 1.24 3.31 -8.44
N THR A 11 -0.03 2.93 -8.56
CA THR A 11 -1.14 3.69 -7.99
C THR A 11 -1.14 3.62 -6.47
N GLY A 12 -0.95 2.43 -5.89
CA GLY A 12 -0.80 2.24 -4.46
C GLY A 12 0.46 2.87 -3.89
N ALA A 13 1.54 2.99 -4.67
CA ALA A 13 2.72 3.76 -4.30
C ALA A 13 2.42 5.25 -4.14
N THR A 14 1.69 5.84 -5.08
CA THR A 14 1.30 7.26 -4.98
C THR A 14 0.31 7.50 -3.84
N ASP A 15 -0.63 6.57 -3.62
CA ASP A 15 -1.59 6.66 -2.51
C ASP A 15 -0.89 6.65 -1.14
N VAL A 16 0.01 5.70 -0.89
CA VAL A 16 0.76 5.67 0.38
C VAL A 16 1.71 6.87 0.52
N ALA A 17 2.34 7.34 -0.57
CA ALA A 17 3.14 8.56 -0.55
C ALA A 17 2.30 9.78 -0.15
N SER A 18 1.07 9.90 -0.68
CA SER A 18 0.13 10.97 -0.32
C SER A 18 -0.23 10.93 1.18
N MET A 19 -0.46 9.75 1.75
CA MET A 19 -0.72 9.62 3.19
C MET A 19 0.44 10.11 4.05
N LEU A 20 1.68 9.78 3.67
CA LEU A 20 2.89 10.21 4.37
C LEU A 20 3.11 11.72 4.27
N VAL A 21 2.90 12.29 3.08
CA VAL A 21 2.98 13.75 2.84
C VAL A 21 1.91 14.51 3.64
N ARG A 22 0.66 14.02 3.66
CA ARG A 22 -0.43 14.60 4.47
C ARG A 22 -0.10 14.64 5.96
N ALA A 23 0.71 13.69 6.44
CA ALA A 23 1.18 13.61 7.82
C ALA A 23 2.55 14.27 8.04
N GLY A 24 3.03 15.04 7.06
CA GLY A 24 4.16 15.97 7.17
C GLY A 24 5.52 15.41 6.75
N MET A 25 5.61 14.17 6.24
CA MET A 25 6.88 13.58 5.78
C MET A 25 7.22 14.02 4.36
N HIS A 26 8.42 14.56 4.15
CA HIS A 26 8.95 14.73 2.80
C HIS A 26 9.17 13.34 2.17
N THR A 27 8.40 13.04 1.13
CA THR A 27 8.33 11.70 0.53
C THR A 27 8.64 11.75 -0.95
N VAL A 28 9.54 10.89 -1.41
CA VAL A 28 9.87 10.75 -2.84
C VAL A 28 9.46 9.39 -3.35
N GLN A 29 8.69 9.35 -4.43
CA GLN A 29 8.37 8.11 -5.15
C GLN A 29 9.40 7.86 -6.25
N VAL A 30 9.92 6.64 -6.32
CA VAL A 30 10.86 6.16 -7.34
C VAL A 30 10.16 5.03 -8.11
N LEU A 31 10.29 5.03 -9.44
CA LEU A 31 9.68 4.03 -10.30
C LEU A 31 10.68 2.91 -10.61
N GLY A 32 10.28 1.66 -10.39
CA GLY A 32 11.11 0.48 -10.64
C GLY A 32 12.22 0.29 -9.60
N VAL A 33 13.02 -0.76 -9.79
CA VAL A 33 14.19 -1.03 -8.95
C VAL A 33 15.25 0.04 -9.23
N PRO A 34 15.74 0.77 -8.22
CA PRO A 34 16.72 1.83 -8.43
C PRO A 34 18.08 1.27 -8.86
N GLU A 35 18.68 1.85 -9.91
CA GLU A 35 20.02 1.49 -10.40
C GLU A 35 21.15 2.24 -9.68
N GLY A 36 20.82 3.18 -8.80
CA GLY A 36 21.77 4.03 -8.09
C GLY A 36 21.31 4.44 -6.69
N GLY A 37 21.92 5.50 -6.15
CA GLY A 37 21.56 6.03 -4.84
C GLY A 37 20.11 6.57 -4.81
N LEU A 38 19.45 6.41 -3.68
CA LEU A 38 18.11 6.96 -3.48
C LEU A 38 18.15 8.45 -3.12
N PRO A 39 17.12 9.23 -3.50
CA PRO A 39 17.02 10.64 -3.13
C PRO A 39 16.94 10.81 -1.60
N LYS A 40 17.43 11.95 -1.11
CA LYS A 40 17.32 12.31 0.31
C LYS A 40 15.89 12.72 0.64
N ALA A 41 15.22 11.94 1.47
CA ALA A 41 13.87 12.19 1.94
C ALA A 41 13.64 11.56 3.32
N ASP A 42 12.55 11.95 4.00
CA ASP A 42 12.11 11.30 5.23
C ASP A 42 11.58 9.90 4.91
N ALA A 43 10.84 9.78 3.81
CA ALA A 43 10.38 8.51 3.25
C ALA A 43 10.71 8.38 1.76
N VAL A 44 11.04 7.17 1.31
CA VAL A 44 11.13 6.84 -0.12
C VAL A 44 10.20 5.69 -0.43
N VAL A 45 9.38 5.85 -1.48
CA VAL A 45 8.45 4.84 -1.97
C VAL A 45 8.96 4.29 -3.29
N ILE A 46 9.41 3.04 -3.30
CA ILE A 46 9.78 2.33 -4.52
C ILE A 46 8.53 1.65 -5.07
N ALA A 47 8.07 2.13 -6.22
CA ALA A 47 6.90 1.63 -6.90
C ALA A 47 7.31 0.54 -7.90
N LEU A 48 6.89 -0.70 -7.65
CA LEU A 48 7.15 -1.84 -8.52
C LEU A 48 5.90 -2.21 -9.33
N LYS A 49 6.03 -3.21 -10.20
CA LYS A 49 4.90 -3.81 -10.92
C LYS A 49 4.85 -5.30 -10.61
N THR A 50 4.75 -5.62 -9.32
CA THR A 50 4.99 -6.97 -8.77
C THR A 50 3.73 -7.67 -8.27
N ARG A 51 2.55 -7.05 -8.35
CA ARG A 51 1.28 -7.65 -7.90
C ARG A 51 0.98 -9.00 -8.54
N THR A 52 1.09 -9.11 -9.86
CA THR A 52 0.61 -10.28 -10.64
C THR A 52 1.71 -10.95 -11.47
N VAL A 53 2.97 -10.59 -11.27
CA VAL A 53 4.11 -11.31 -11.87
C VAL A 53 4.34 -12.64 -11.14
N ALA A 54 5.22 -13.50 -11.65
CA ALA A 54 5.56 -14.73 -10.95
C ALA A 54 6.11 -14.42 -9.54
N PRO A 55 5.80 -15.22 -8.50
CA PRO A 55 6.26 -14.97 -7.14
C PRO A 55 7.77 -14.79 -7.01
N VAL A 56 8.55 -15.55 -7.79
CA VAL A 56 10.02 -15.43 -7.82
C VAL A 56 10.49 -14.05 -8.30
N ASP A 57 9.82 -13.47 -9.30
CA ASP A 57 10.15 -12.14 -9.82
C ASP A 57 9.74 -11.05 -8.84
N ALA A 58 8.57 -11.19 -8.21
CA ALA A 58 8.09 -10.27 -7.19
C ALA A 58 9.03 -10.23 -5.98
N VAL A 59 9.48 -11.39 -5.51
CA VAL A 59 10.47 -11.52 -4.44
C VAL A 59 11.80 -10.91 -4.85
N ALA A 60 12.33 -11.24 -6.02
CA ALA A 60 13.61 -10.71 -6.49
C ALA A 60 13.62 -9.17 -6.57
N GLN A 61 12.60 -8.58 -7.16
CA GLN A 61 12.47 -7.12 -7.25
C GLN A 61 12.29 -6.47 -5.88
N SER A 62 11.51 -7.08 -4.99
CA SER A 62 11.30 -6.56 -3.63
C SER A 62 12.58 -6.61 -2.79
N LEU A 63 13.38 -7.67 -2.93
CA LEU A 63 14.69 -7.77 -2.25
C LEU A 63 15.72 -6.78 -2.81
N ALA A 64 15.68 -6.50 -4.12
CA ALA A 64 16.51 -5.46 -4.72
C ALA A 64 16.12 -4.07 -4.20
N ALA A 65 14.82 -3.77 -4.14
CA ALA A 65 14.29 -2.54 -3.55
C ALA A 65 14.67 -2.41 -2.06
N LEU A 66 14.52 -3.48 -1.28
CA LEU A 66 14.96 -3.53 0.12
C LEU A 66 16.44 -3.20 0.27
N THR A 67 17.29 -3.77 -0.58
CA THR A 67 18.74 -3.53 -0.55
C THR A 67 19.06 -2.04 -0.74
N ALA A 68 18.41 -1.38 -1.71
CA ALA A 68 18.58 0.04 -1.94
C ALA A 68 18.08 0.90 -0.76
N LEU A 69 16.92 0.57 -0.18
CA LEU A 69 16.36 1.27 0.97
C LEU A 69 17.24 1.13 2.22
N ARG A 70 17.79 -0.07 2.47
CA ARG A 70 18.74 -0.31 3.56
C ARG A 70 20.05 0.46 3.35
N ALA A 71 20.57 0.49 2.12
CA ALA A 71 21.77 1.26 1.78
C ALA A 71 21.55 2.78 1.97
N ALA A 72 20.32 3.27 1.75
CA ALA A 72 19.93 4.65 2.02
C ALA A 72 19.59 4.94 3.50
N GLY A 73 19.75 3.95 4.38
CA GLY A 73 19.58 4.07 5.82
C GLY A 73 18.11 4.12 6.28
N ALA A 74 17.19 3.45 5.58
CA ALA A 74 15.82 3.29 6.05
C ALA A 74 15.80 2.57 7.42
N ARG A 75 15.08 3.15 8.39
CA ARG A 75 14.93 2.60 9.74
C ARG A 75 13.87 1.50 9.80
N GLN A 76 12.75 1.71 9.12
CA GLN A 76 11.64 0.77 9.03
C GLN A 76 11.28 0.54 7.56
N ILE A 77 10.87 -0.70 7.25
CA ILE A 77 10.38 -1.07 5.93
C ILE A 77 8.87 -1.26 5.97
N TYR A 78 8.21 -0.79 4.91
CA TYR A 78 6.78 -0.95 4.70
C TYR A 78 6.52 -1.66 3.37
N PHE A 79 5.93 -2.84 3.41
CA PHE A 79 5.46 -3.52 2.21
C PHE A 79 4.00 -3.14 1.95
N LYS A 80 3.80 -2.36 0.88
CA LYS A 80 2.52 -1.83 0.46
C LYS A 80 1.89 -2.71 -0.63
N TYR A 81 0.66 -3.18 -0.37
CA TYR A 81 -0.18 -3.90 -1.33
C TYR A 81 -1.61 -3.35 -1.36
N CYS A 82 -2.46 -3.87 -2.26
CA CYS A 82 -3.81 -3.36 -2.48
C CYS A 82 -4.72 -3.46 -1.24
N SER A 83 -5.62 -2.48 -1.04
CA SER A 83 -6.59 -2.48 0.06
C SER A 83 -7.68 -3.57 -0.07
N THR A 84 -7.79 -4.19 -1.24
CA THR A 84 -8.65 -5.35 -1.52
C THR A 84 -7.89 -6.68 -1.46
N PHE A 85 -6.64 -6.67 -1.00
CA PHE A 85 -5.79 -7.84 -0.80
C PHE A 85 -5.52 -8.67 -2.06
N ASP A 86 -5.54 -8.00 -3.22
CA ASP A 86 -5.37 -8.56 -4.57
C ASP A 86 -4.21 -9.56 -4.64
N SER A 87 -4.54 -10.84 -4.69
CA SER A 87 -3.57 -11.94 -4.74
C SER A 87 -4.27 -13.23 -5.16
N THR A 88 -3.48 -14.25 -5.46
CA THR A 88 -3.94 -15.63 -5.63
C THR A 88 -3.32 -16.50 -4.53
N PRO A 89 -3.69 -17.79 -4.40
CA PRO A 89 -2.99 -18.70 -3.49
C PRO A 89 -1.48 -18.81 -3.74
N GLN A 90 -0.99 -18.41 -4.93
CA GLN A 90 0.43 -18.41 -5.24
C GLN A 90 1.15 -17.14 -4.76
N GLY A 91 0.45 -16.05 -4.46
CA GLY A 91 1.08 -14.79 -4.08
C GLY A 91 0.44 -13.53 -4.65
N ASN A 92 1.10 -12.37 -4.53
CA ASN A 92 2.49 -12.19 -4.08
C ASN A 92 2.65 -11.64 -2.66
N ILE A 93 1.56 -11.43 -1.92
CA ILE A 93 1.61 -10.84 -0.57
C ILE A 93 2.40 -11.75 0.38
N GLY A 94 2.06 -13.04 0.45
CA GLY A 94 2.77 -14.02 1.30
C GLY A 94 4.25 -14.16 0.95
N PRO A 95 4.62 -14.55 -0.28
CA PRO A 95 6.01 -14.79 -0.67
C PRO A 95 6.93 -13.58 -0.47
N VAL A 96 6.45 -12.37 -0.80
CA VAL A 96 7.23 -11.14 -0.60
C VAL A 96 7.37 -10.83 0.88
N THR A 97 6.32 -10.99 1.68
CA THR A 97 6.39 -10.80 3.13
C THR A 97 7.44 -11.74 3.75
N ASP A 98 7.42 -13.02 3.41
CA ASP A 98 8.36 -14.01 3.91
C ASP A 98 9.81 -13.66 3.57
N ALA A 99 10.06 -13.28 2.31
CA ALA A 99 11.39 -12.90 1.84
C ALA A 99 11.91 -11.64 2.55
N LEU A 100 11.06 -10.62 2.70
CA LEU A 100 11.42 -9.39 3.41
C LEU A 100 11.67 -9.66 4.90
N MET A 101 10.84 -10.48 5.55
CA MET A 101 11.02 -10.86 6.95
C MET A 101 12.36 -11.57 7.15
N SER A 102 12.68 -12.54 6.28
CA SER A 102 13.96 -13.25 6.30
C SER A 102 15.15 -12.31 6.11
N ALA A 103 15.11 -11.43 5.11
CA ALA A 103 16.19 -10.50 4.80
C ALA A 103 16.41 -9.42 5.88
N LEU A 104 15.35 -9.06 6.63
CA LEU A 104 15.41 -8.13 7.75
C LEU A 104 15.72 -8.82 9.10
N GLY A 105 15.69 -10.15 9.15
CA GLY A 105 15.88 -10.89 10.40
C GLY A 105 14.77 -10.66 11.43
N THR A 106 13.55 -10.32 10.98
CA THR A 106 12.37 -10.18 11.84
C THR A 106 11.54 -11.46 11.83
N ASP A 107 10.96 -11.80 12.99
CA ASP A 107 10.13 -12.98 13.18
C ASP A 107 8.63 -12.66 13.20
N PHE A 108 8.26 -11.39 13.06
CA PHE A 108 6.87 -10.96 13.09
C PHE A 108 6.60 -9.77 12.15
N SER A 109 5.42 -9.76 11.54
CA SER A 109 4.82 -8.58 10.88
C SER A 109 3.30 -8.64 10.98
N ILE A 110 2.64 -7.50 10.78
CA ILE A 110 1.19 -7.43 10.59
C ILE A 110 0.83 -7.51 9.10
N ALA A 111 -0.43 -7.81 8.80
CA ALA A 111 -1.06 -7.67 7.50
C ALA A 111 -2.38 -6.90 7.63
N CYS A 112 -2.42 -5.64 7.21
CA CYS A 112 -3.60 -4.78 7.37
C CYS A 112 -3.94 -4.02 6.08
N PRO A 113 -4.84 -4.53 5.23
CA PRO A 113 -5.26 -3.83 4.01
C PRO A 113 -6.29 -2.73 4.25
N ALA A 114 -6.81 -2.60 5.48
CA ALA A 114 -7.90 -1.69 5.80
C ALA A 114 -7.57 -0.23 5.42
N PHE A 115 -8.58 0.44 4.86
CA PHE A 115 -8.58 1.86 4.58
C PHE A 115 -10.01 2.40 4.70
N PRO A 116 -10.47 2.71 5.93
CA PRO A 116 -11.86 3.08 6.20
C PRO A 116 -12.34 4.32 5.43
N GLU A 117 -11.49 5.32 5.19
CA GLU A 117 -11.84 6.49 4.34
C GLU A 117 -12.27 6.08 2.93
N ASN A 118 -11.71 4.98 2.41
CA ASN A 118 -12.06 4.40 1.13
C ASN A 118 -13.04 3.23 1.27
N GLY A 119 -13.72 3.07 2.41
CA GLY A 119 -14.71 2.00 2.62
C GLY A 119 -14.12 0.59 2.70
N ARG A 120 -12.84 0.43 3.05
CA ARG A 120 -12.23 -0.89 3.28
C ARG A 120 -12.04 -1.08 4.78
N THR A 121 -12.74 -2.05 5.37
CA THR A 121 -12.64 -2.37 6.79
C THR A 121 -12.38 -3.85 7.00
N VAL A 122 -11.66 -4.20 8.06
CA VAL A 122 -11.40 -5.59 8.45
C VAL A 122 -11.99 -5.83 9.84
N PHE A 123 -12.86 -6.82 9.94
CA PHE A 123 -13.50 -7.22 11.19
C PHE A 123 -13.44 -8.74 11.37
N ARG A 124 -12.86 -9.18 12.49
CA ARG A 124 -12.60 -10.60 12.79
C ARG A 124 -11.90 -11.31 11.62
N GLY A 125 -10.92 -10.64 11.01
CA GLY A 125 -10.14 -11.11 9.88
C GLY A 125 -10.89 -11.13 8.54
N HIS A 126 -12.14 -10.65 8.48
CA HIS A 126 -12.91 -10.59 7.25
C HIS A 126 -12.84 -9.19 6.65
N LEU A 127 -12.47 -9.08 5.37
CA LEU A 127 -12.41 -7.83 4.64
C LEU A 127 -13.79 -7.48 4.06
N PHE A 128 -14.18 -6.22 4.27
CA PHE A 128 -15.37 -5.61 3.71
C PHE A 128 -14.99 -4.52 2.71
N VAL A 129 -15.78 -4.41 1.64
CA VAL A 129 -15.73 -3.36 0.62
C VAL A 129 -17.09 -2.66 0.62
N GLY A 130 -17.12 -1.47 1.23
CA GLY A 130 -18.38 -0.84 1.63
C GLY A 130 -19.13 -1.75 2.62
N ASP A 131 -20.40 -2.01 2.33
CA ASP A 131 -21.25 -2.85 3.17
C ASP A 131 -21.20 -4.35 2.80
N ALA A 132 -20.45 -4.72 1.75
CA ALA A 132 -20.34 -6.10 1.27
C ALA A 132 -19.04 -6.75 1.74
N LEU A 133 -19.08 -8.07 1.92
CA LEU A 133 -17.87 -8.88 2.03
C LEU A 133 -17.04 -8.78 0.73
N LEU A 134 -15.71 -8.90 0.83
CA LEU A 134 -14.81 -8.90 -0.33
C LEU A 134 -15.29 -9.87 -1.42
N SER A 135 -15.66 -11.09 -1.02
CA SER A 135 -16.15 -12.19 -1.88
C SER A 135 -17.52 -11.93 -2.52
N ASP A 136 -18.25 -10.93 -2.04
CA ASP A 136 -19.57 -10.53 -2.55
C ASP A 136 -19.51 -9.16 -3.24
N SER A 137 -18.32 -8.55 -3.31
CA SER A 137 -18.07 -7.30 -4.02
C SER A 137 -17.68 -7.55 -5.49
N GLY A 138 -17.47 -6.47 -6.25
CA GLY A 138 -16.92 -6.55 -7.61
C GLY A 138 -15.59 -7.30 -7.70
N MET A 139 -14.82 -7.38 -6.60
CA MET A 139 -13.53 -8.09 -6.56
C MET A 139 -13.67 -9.61 -6.77
N ARG A 140 -14.85 -10.19 -6.53
CA ARG A 140 -15.11 -11.61 -6.78
C ARG A 140 -14.78 -12.03 -8.21
N ASN A 141 -15.05 -11.14 -9.16
CA ASN A 141 -14.86 -11.37 -10.59
C ASN A 141 -13.70 -10.55 -11.16
N HIS A 142 -12.75 -10.11 -10.31
CA HIS A 142 -11.60 -9.34 -10.77
C HIS A 142 -10.81 -10.16 -11.82
N PRO A 143 -10.43 -9.56 -12.97
CA PRO A 143 -9.94 -10.31 -14.12
C PRO A 143 -8.59 -11.02 -13.91
N LEU A 144 -7.78 -10.55 -12.95
CA LEU A 144 -6.44 -11.09 -12.69
C LEU A 144 -6.34 -11.81 -11.34
N THR A 145 -7.10 -11.35 -10.35
CA THR A 145 -6.99 -11.78 -8.94
C THR A 145 -8.39 -11.85 -8.33
N PRO A 146 -9.25 -12.77 -8.82
CA PRO A 146 -10.62 -12.90 -8.32
C PRO A 146 -10.61 -13.28 -6.83
N MET A 147 -11.21 -12.43 -6.01
CA MET A 147 -11.22 -12.59 -4.55
C MET A 147 -12.51 -13.28 -4.11
N THR A 148 -12.50 -14.60 -3.96
CA THR A 148 -13.70 -15.41 -3.63
C THR A 148 -13.81 -15.77 -2.15
N ASP A 149 -12.83 -15.39 -1.34
CA ASP A 149 -12.80 -15.58 0.10
C ASP A 149 -12.52 -14.24 0.79
N SER A 150 -13.36 -13.88 1.76
CA SER A 150 -13.22 -12.64 2.53
C SER A 150 -12.36 -12.80 3.79
N ASN A 151 -12.08 -14.03 4.23
CA ASN A 151 -11.28 -14.30 5.42
C ASN A 151 -9.79 -14.17 5.09
N LEU A 152 -9.21 -13.02 5.44
CA LEU A 152 -7.82 -12.70 5.11
C LEU A 152 -6.81 -13.62 5.79
N VAL A 153 -7.16 -14.23 6.94
CA VAL A 153 -6.29 -15.22 7.58
C VAL A 153 -6.13 -16.43 6.66
N ARG A 154 -7.22 -16.94 6.08
CA ARG A 154 -7.16 -18.05 5.12
C ARG A 154 -6.49 -17.64 3.80
N VAL A 155 -6.86 -16.47 3.26
CA VAL A 155 -6.30 -15.97 1.99
C VAL A 155 -4.79 -15.81 2.08
N LEU A 156 -4.28 -15.24 3.19
CA LEU A 156 -2.85 -15.11 3.39
C LEU A 156 -2.20 -16.45 3.71
N GLN A 157 -2.79 -17.29 4.56
CA GLN A 157 -2.23 -18.60 4.91
C GLN A 157 -2.02 -19.50 3.69
N ALA A 158 -2.85 -19.36 2.65
CA ALA A 158 -2.68 -20.10 1.41
C ALA A 158 -1.39 -19.73 0.64
N GLN A 159 -0.82 -18.55 0.90
CA GLN A 159 0.32 -17.97 0.17
C GLN A 159 1.67 -18.17 0.87
N THR A 160 1.67 -18.59 2.12
CA THR A 160 2.88 -18.67 2.95
C THR A 160 2.91 -19.94 3.80
N PRO A 161 4.10 -20.56 3.99
CA PRO A 161 4.27 -21.63 4.97
C PRO A 161 4.29 -21.11 6.42
N GLN A 162 4.41 -19.80 6.64
CA GLN A 162 4.44 -19.22 7.97
C GLN A 162 3.05 -19.24 8.61
N ALA A 163 2.99 -19.39 9.94
CA ALA A 163 1.73 -19.37 10.67
C ALA A 163 1.09 -17.97 10.63
N VAL A 164 -0.14 -17.89 10.11
CA VAL A 164 -0.93 -16.66 10.04
C VAL A 164 -1.96 -16.62 11.17
N GLY A 165 -1.92 -15.54 11.96
CA GLY A 165 -2.85 -15.31 13.07
C GLY A 165 -3.73 -14.08 12.86
N LEU A 166 -4.46 -13.71 13.91
CA LEU A 166 -5.38 -12.58 13.92
C LEU A 166 -5.13 -11.68 15.14
N LEU A 167 -4.90 -10.39 14.86
CA LEU A 167 -4.96 -9.29 15.82
C LEU A 167 -6.34 -8.63 15.69
N ARG A 168 -7.23 -8.91 16.64
CA ARG A 168 -8.65 -8.54 16.57
C ARG A 168 -8.91 -7.11 17.01
N HIS A 169 -9.98 -6.51 16.49
CA HIS A 169 -10.39 -5.12 16.77
C HIS A 169 -10.53 -4.81 18.26
N ASP A 170 -11.02 -5.75 19.07
CA ASP A 170 -11.24 -5.55 20.50
C ASP A 170 -9.95 -5.26 21.26
N VAL A 171 -8.79 -5.74 20.76
CA VAL A 171 -7.49 -5.40 21.32
C VAL A 171 -7.04 -3.99 20.90
N LEU A 172 -7.44 -3.53 19.72
CA LEU A 172 -7.12 -2.20 19.23
C LEU A 172 -7.91 -1.12 19.99
N ASP A 173 -9.12 -1.44 20.45
CA ASP A 173 -9.94 -0.58 21.31
C ASP A 173 -9.23 -0.26 22.65
N ASP A 174 -8.41 -1.20 23.14
CA ASP A 174 -7.63 -1.07 24.37
C ASP A 174 -6.30 -0.30 24.19
N GLY A 175 -5.98 0.13 22.97
CA GLY A 175 -4.82 0.99 22.66
C GLY A 175 -3.50 0.25 22.40
N ALA A 176 -2.45 1.04 22.13
CA ALA A 176 -1.18 0.53 21.62
C ALA A 176 -0.46 -0.47 22.57
N PRO A 177 -0.43 -0.28 23.90
CA PRO A 177 0.17 -1.26 24.81
C PRO A 177 -0.53 -2.64 24.76
N ALA A 178 -1.86 -2.67 24.72
CA ALA A 178 -2.62 -3.92 24.61
C ALA A 178 -2.35 -4.64 23.28
N VAL A 179 -2.20 -3.88 22.20
CA VAL A 179 -1.78 -4.43 20.89
C VAL A 179 -0.38 -5.04 20.97
N GLN A 180 0.58 -4.38 21.61
CA GLN A 180 1.94 -4.89 21.78
C GLN A 180 1.97 -6.18 22.61
N ASP A 181 1.22 -6.23 23.72
CA ASP A 181 1.07 -7.43 24.54
C ASP A 181 0.44 -8.57 23.74
N ARG A 182 -0.57 -8.28 22.92
CA ARG A 182 -1.18 -9.30 22.06
C ARG A 182 -0.23 -9.79 20.97
N ILE A 183 0.58 -8.91 20.38
CA ILE A 183 1.63 -9.30 19.44
C ILE A 183 2.63 -10.24 20.12
N ALA A 184 3.04 -9.96 21.36
CA ALA A 184 3.93 -10.84 22.12
C ALA A 184 3.34 -12.24 22.33
N HIS A 185 2.06 -12.33 22.69
CA HIS A 185 1.35 -13.62 22.80
C HIS A 185 1.28 -14.36 21.47
N LEU A 186 0.91 -13.67 20.38
CA LEU A 186 0.88 -14.27 19.04
C LEU A 186 2.26 -14.84 18.64
N ARG A 187 3.34 -14.10 18.92
CA ARG A 187 4.71 -14.57 18.67
C ARG A 187 5.05 -15.80 19.51
N ALA A 188 4.63 -15.85 20.77
CA ALA A 188 4.82 -17.00 21.65
C ALA A 188 4.04 -18.25 21.17
N ASP A 189 2.86 -18.04 20.57
CA ASP A 189 2.05 -19.08 19.93
C ASP A 189 2.61 -19.53 18.56
N GLY A 190 3.74 -18.97 18.13
CA GLY A 190 4.41 -19.29 16.87
C GLY A 190 3.89 -18.55 15.65
N VAL A 191 2.94 -17.62 15.80
CA VAL A 191 2.44 -16.77 14.70
C VAL A 191 3.55 -15.85 14.22
N LYS A 192 3.72 -15.78 12.89
CA LYS A 192 4.71 -14.92 12.23
C LYS A 192 4.08 -13.74 11.50
N ILE A 193 2.86 -13.91 11.01
CA ILE A 193 2.13 -12.83 10.35
C ILE A 193 0.74 -12.73 10.96
N ALA A 194 0.35 -11.57 11.46
CA ALA A 194 -0.99 -11.37 12.00
C ALA A 194 -1.82 -10.47 11.08
N VAL A 195 -2.92 -10.99 10.55
CA VAL A 195 -3.95 -10.13 9.97
C VAL A 195 -4.45 -9.21 11.08
N ALA A 196 -4.45 -7.90 10.85
CA ALA A 196 -4.96 -6.94 11.82
C ALA A 196 -6.33 -6.42 11.38
N ASP A 197 -7.29 -6.47 12.28
CA ASP A 197 -8.56 -5.78 12.12
C ASP A 197 -8.36 -4.27 12.11
N ALA A 198 -9.23 -3.56 11.40
CA ALA A 198 -9.40 -2.11 11.53
C ALA A 198 -10.74 -1.71 10.89
N THR A 199 -11.63 -1.14 11.70
CA THR A 199 -12.95 -0.66 11.27
C THR A 199 -13.04 0.87 11.27
N SER A 200 -12.01 1.55 11.78
CA SER A 200 -11.94 3.01 11.89
C SER A 200 -10.51 3.52 11.69
N ASN A 201 -10.36 4.81 11.38
CA ASN A 201 -9.05 5.45 11.33
C ASN A 201 -8.35 5.42 12.70
N THR A 202 -9.11 5.45 13.80
CA THR A 202 -8.56 5.31 15.16
C THR A 202 -7.82 3.98 15.32
N HIS A 203 -8.37 2.88 14.80
CA HIS A 203 -7.68 1.58 14.82
C HIS A 203 -6.37 1.62 14.04
N LEU A 204 -6.34 2.30 12.88
CA LEU A 204 -5.12 2.45 12.09
C LEU A 204 -4.05 3.25 12.83
N LEU A 205 -4.44 4.32 13.54
CA LEU A 205 -3.53 5.11 14.38
C LEU A 205 -2.98 4.28 15.56
N THR A 206 -3.84 3.52 16.25
CA THR A 206 -3.42 2.62 17.34
C THR A 206 -2.44 1.56 16.82
N LEU A 207 -2.76 0.94 15.68
CA LEU A 207 -1.93 -0.10 15.08
C LEU A 207 -0.56 0.45 14.64
N ALA A 208 -0.54 1.64 14.01
CA ALA A 208 0.69 2.29 13.62
C ALA A 208 1.58 2.64 14.83
N ASP A 209 0.99 3.13 15.93
CA ASP A 209 1.75 3.43 17.15
C ASP A 209 2.31 2.18 17.82
N ALA A 210 1.52 1.09 17.88
CA ALA A 210 1.95 -0.18 18.45
C ALA A 210 3.07 -0.84 17.62
N CYS A 211 3.03 -0.70 16.30
CA CYS A 211 3.92 -1.37 15.37
C CYS A 211 5.10 -0.52 14.87
N ALA A 212 5.21 0.76 15.25
CA ALA A 212 6.25 1.67 14.74
C ALA A 212 7.70 1.21 15.02
N ASP A 213 7.92 0.30 15.97
CA ASP A 213 9.25 -0.28 16.27
C ASP A 213 9.54 -1.60 15.52
N LEU A 214 8.56 -2.18 14.82
CA LEU A 214 8.78 -3.40 14.04
C LEU A 214 9.70 -3.11 12.83
N PRO A 215 10.64 -3.99 12.46
CA PRO A 215 11.50 -3.77 11.28
C PRO A 215 10.71 -3.73 9.96
N LEU A 216 9.61 -4.49 9.90
CA LEU A 216 8.73 -4.61 8.73
C LEU A 216 7.26 -4.45 9.15
N LEU A 217 6.52 -3.62 8.43
CA LEU A 217 5.05 -3.64 8.41
C LEU A 217 4.59 -4.03 7.02
N THR A 218 3.55 -4.86 6.93
CA THR A 218 2.87 -5.10 5.66
C THR A 218 1.42 -4.63 5.74
N ALA A 219 0.99 -3.79 4.82
CA ALA A 219 -0.34 -3.18 4.90
C ALA A 219 -0.75 -2.45 3.60
N GLY A 220 -2.02 -2.04 3.55
CA GLY A 220 -2.56 -1.10 2.58
C GLY A 220 -2.05 0.33 2.84
N SER A 221 -2.72 1.37 2.34
CA SER A 221 -2.27 2.76 2.58
C SER A 221 -2.67 3.30 3.94
N GLY A 222 -3.73 2.76 4.55
CA GLY A 222 -4.35 3.31 5.75
C GLY A 222 -3.42 3.38 6.96
N VAL A 223 -2.65 2.33 7.25
CA VAL A 223 -1.75 2.30 8.41
C VAL A 223 -0.67 3.38 8.32
N ALA A 224 -0.24 3.74 7.10
CA ALA A 224 0.78 4.76 6.88
C ALA A 224 0.38 6.16 7.39
N LEU A 225 -0.93 6.45 7.54
CA LEU A 225 -1.41 7.69 8.16
C LEU A 225 -0.94 7.86 9.62
N GLY A 226 -0.83 6.75 10.36
CA GLY A 226 -0.48 6.77 11.78
C GLY A 226 1.02 6.71 12.08
N LEU A 227 1.85 6.36 11.08
CA LEU A 227 3.28 6.18 11.27
C LEU A 227 4.02 7.49 11.58
N PRO A 228 3.80 8.62 10.88
CA PRO A 228 4.54 9.85 11.18
C PRO A 228 4.26 10.41 12.58
N PRO A 229 3.01 10.45 13.09
CA PRO A 229 2.75 10.75 14.50
C PRO A 229 3.44 9.77 15.47
N ALA A 230 3.47 8.47 15.16
CA ALA A 230 4.14 7.46 15.98
C ALA A 230 5.67 7.65 16.02
N TYR A 231 6.28 8.07 14.90
CA TYR A 231 7.70 8.42 14.82
C TYR A 231 8.02 9.71 15.57
N ALA A 232 7.13 10.71 15.50
CA ALA A 232 7.29 11.96 16.22
C ALA A 232 7.26 11.75 17.74
N LYS A 233 6.35 10.92 18.26
CA LYS A 233 6.32 10.50 19.67
C LYS A 233 7.63 9.87 20.14
N ARG A 234 8.33 9.18 19.24
CA ARG A 234 9.63 8.53 19.50
C ARG A 234 10.83 9.45 19.28
N GLY A 235 10.61 10.70 18.87
CA GLY A 235 11.67 11.66 18.55
C GLY A 235 12.45 11.32 17.28
N TRP A 236 11.92 10.45 16.41
CA TRP A 236 12.61 10.05 15.16
C TRP A 236 12.33 11.01 14.02
N PHE A 237 11.24 11.77 14.13
CA PHE A 237 10.70 12.61 13.08
C PHE A 237 10.13 13.90 13.67
N THR A 238 10.22 15.00 12.92
CA THR A 238 9.50 16.24 13.23
C THR A 238 8.64 16.59 12.00
N PRO A 239 7.29 16.61 12.13
CA PRO A 239 6.41 16.92 11.02
C PRO A 239 6.72 18.26 10.36
N ASN A 240 6.80 18.26 9.02
CA ASN A 240 6.91 19.49 8.24
C ASN A 240 5.53 19.88 7.70
N ALA A 241 5.00 21.03 8.14
CA ALA A 241 3.73 21.58 7.66
C ALA A 241 3.73 21.85 6.15
N ASN A 242 4.91 22.03 5.56
CA ASN A 242 5.11 22.35 4.16
C ASN A 242 5.52 21.12 3.33
N ALA A 243 5.37 19.90 3.85
CA ALA A 243 5.76 18.68 3.12
C ALA A 243 5.01 18.48 1.79
N ALA A 244 3.81 19.07 1.68
CA ALA A 244 3.00 19.05 0.46
C ALA A 244 3.30 20.22 -0.50
N GLU A 245 4.14 21.17 -0.11
CA GLU A 245 4.49 22.29 -0.97
C GLU A 245 5.36 21.78 -2.13
N LEU A 246 4.85 21.96 -3.35
CA LEU A 246 5.57 21.71 -4.58
C LEU A 246 5.86 23.04 -5.25
N ASP A 247 7.03 23.13 -5.90
CA ASP A 247 7.35 24.27 -6.75
C ASP A 247 6.28 24.42 -7.84
N ARG A 248 5.78 25.64 -8.01
CA ARG A 248 4.85 25.93 -9.11
C ARG A 248 5.60 25.85 -10.43
N LEU A 249 5.35 24.78 -11.18
CA LEU A 249 5.80 24.66 -12.56
C LEU A 249 5.03 25.67 -13.43
N GLN A 250 5.77 26.47 -14.20
CA GLN A 250 5.20 27.36 -15.22
C GLN A 250 5.44 26.75 -16.60
N GLY A 251 4.46 26.85 -17.50
CA GLY A 251 4.60 26.41 -18.89
C GLY A 251 3.33 25.78 -19.46
N PRO A 252 3.41 25.28 -20.71
CA PRO A 252 2.33 24.54 -21.34
C PRO A 252 1.94 23.29 -20.53
N ALA A 253 0.65 22.98 -20.49
CA ALA A 253 0.11 21.79 -19.84
C ALA A 253 -0.83 21.03 -20.79
N ALA A 254 -0.88 19.71 -20.62
CA ALA A 254 -1.81 18.84 -21.35
C ALA A 254 -2.51 17.90 -20.36
N VAL A 255 -3.76 17.52 -20.69
CA VAL A 255 -4.50 16.48 -19.98
C VAL A 255 -4.59 15.26 -20.89
N VAL A 256 -4.08 14.12 -20.43
CA VAL A 256 -4.17 12.85 -21.16
C VAL A 256 -5.08 11.92 -20.37
N SER A 257 -6.20 11.53 -20.98
CA SER A 257 -7.23 10.71 -20.35
C SER A 257 -7.41 9.39 -21.08
N GLY A 258 -7.01 8.28 -20.46
CA GLY A 258 -7.15 6.92 -21.02
C GLY A 258 -8.12 6.01 -20.26
N SER A 259 -8.71 6.48 -19.15
CA SER A 259 -9.65 5.69 -18.35
C SER A 259 -11.06 5.78 -18.94
N CYS A 260 -11.75 4.63 -19.00
CA CYS A 260 -13.14 4.52 -19.47
C CYS A 260 -14.16 4.54 -18.32
N SER A 261 -13.75 4.90 -17.10
CA SER A 261 -14.65 4.92 -15.94
C SER A 261 -15.77 5.97 -16.07
N GLU A 262 -16.90 5.75 -15.40
CA GLU A 262 -18.00 6.72 -15.36
C GLU A 262 -17.53 8.11 -14.89
N ALA A 263 -16.67 8.15 -13.86
CA ALA A 263 -16.08 9.38 -13.35
C ALA A 263 -15.20 10.09 -14.40
N THR A 264 -14.35 9.35 -15.11
CA THR A 264 -13.47 9.91 -16.14
C THR A 264 -14.28 10.43 -17.33
N ASN A 265 -15.31 9.72 -17.76
CA ASN A 265 -16.22 10.18 -18.81
C ASN A 265 -16.93 11.49 -18.42
N ALA A 266 -17.39 11.60 -17.17
CA ALA A 266 -18.00 12.84 -16.66
C ALA A 266 -16.99 14.01 -16.62
N GLN A 267 -15.74 13.77 -16.21
CA GLN A 267 -14.67 14.77 -16.20
C GLN A 267 -14.33 15.28 -17.62
N VAL A 268 -14.21 14.37 -18.60
CA VAL A 268 -13.97 14.71 -20.00
C VAL A 268 -15.15 15.51 -20.58
N ALA A 269 -16.39 15.07 -20.33
CA ALA A 269 -17.58 15.79 -20.77
C ALA A 269 -17.63 17.22 -20.19
N GLN A 270 -17.32 17.37 -18.90
CA GLN A 270 -17.24 18.68 -18.25
C GLN A 270 -16.13 19.56 -18.84
N TRP A 271 -14.96 19.00 -19.13
CA TRP A 271 -13.85 19.71 -19.78
C TRP A 271 -14.29 20.32 -21.12
N LEU A 272 -14.89 19.50 -21.98
CA LEU A 272 -15.38 19.92 -23.29
C LEU A 272 -16.52 20.94 -23.18
N ALA A 273 -17.45 20.75 -22.23
CA ALA A 273 -18.56 21.68 -21.99
C ALA A 273 -18.11 23.08 -21.57
N THR A 274 -16.91 23.21 -20.97
CA THR A 274 -16.31 24.52 -20.65
C THR A 274 -15.63 25.21 -21.84
N GLY A 275 -15.75 24.66 -23.05
CA GLY A 275 -15.17 25.22 -24.27
C GLY A 275 -13.68 24.95 -24.44
N ARG A 276 -13.10 24.06 -23.63
CA ARG A 276 -11.70 23.65 -23.76
C ARG A 276 -11.56 22.60 -24.86
N THR A 277 -10.47 22.68 -25.61
CA THR A 277 -10.17 21.74 -26.69
C THR A 277 -9.87 20.34 -26.15
N GLY A 278 -10.29 19.32 -26.88
CA GLY A 278 -9.89 17.93 -26.67
C GLY A 278 -9.81 17.19 -27.99
N LEU A 279 -8.86 16.25 -28.09
CA LEU A 279 -8.71 15.34 -29.21
C LEU A 279 -9.05 13.92 -28.71
N GLN A 280 -10.11 13.33 -29.24
CA GLN A 280 -10.47 11.95 -28.92
C GLN A 280 -9.53 11.00 -29.68
N ILE A 281 -8.90 10.07 -28.96
CA ILE A 281 -8.09 9.01 -29.57
C ILE A 281 -9.01 7.86 -29.98
N ASP A 282 -8.96 7.47 -31.24
CA ASP A 282 -9.60 6.26 -31.76
C ASP A 282 -8.55 5.13 -31.76
N PRO A 283 -8.71 4.10 -30.91
CA PRO A 283 -7.75 3.01 -30.81
C PRO A 283 -7.54 2.24 -32.13
N LEU A 284 -8.57 2.14 -32.98
CA LEU A 284 -8.48 1.44 -34.26
C LEU A 284 -7.69 2.26 -35.27
N ALA A 285 -8.04 3.55 -35.41
CA ALA A 285 -7.32 4.45 -36.30
C ALA A 285 -5.85 4.62 -35.88
N LEU A 286 -5.57 4.66 -34.56
CA LEU A 286 -4.21 4.70 -34.04
C LEU A 286 -3.42 3.43 -34.37
N HIS A 287 -4.04 2.25 -34.22
CA HIS A 287 -3.43 0.97 -34.59
C HIS A 287 -3.10 0.89 -36.08
N GLU A 288 -3.98 1.42 -36.93
CA GLU A 288 -3.82 1.50 -38.38
C GLU A 288 -2.87 2.64 -38.83
N GLY A 289 -2.45 3.51 -37.91
CA GLY A 289 -1.60 4.67 -38.19
C GLY A 289 -2.31 5.79 -38.97
N SER A 290 -3.63 5.80 -38.99
CA SER A 290 -4.46 6.74 -39.74
C SER A 290 -4.90 7.98 -38.93
N GLN A 291 -4.71 7.98 -37.61
CA GLN A 291 -4.94 9.15 -36.77
C GLN A 291 -3.67 9.97 -36.55
N THR A 292 -3.73 11.27 -36.88
CA THR A 292 -2.68 12.26 -36.61
C THR A 292 -3.07 13.21 -35.49
N ALA A 293 -2.08 13.96 -34.96
CA ALA A 293 -2.31 14.99 -33.95
C ALA A 293 -2.91 16.28 -34.53
N ASP A 294 -2.76 16.47 -35.86
CA ASP A 294 -3.37 17.52 -36.68
C ASP A 294 -4.69 17.03 -37.27
#